data_AF-A0A9E5THC1-F1
#
_entry.id   AF-A0A9E5THC1-F1
#
_cell.length_a   1.000
_cell.length_b   1.000
_cell.length_c   1.000
_cell.angle_alpha   90.00
_cell.angle_beta   90.00
_cell.angle_gamma   90.00
#
_symmetry.space_group_name_H-M   'P 1'
#
loop_
_entity.id
_entity.type
_entity.pdbx_description
1 polymer ?
#
loop_
_entity_poly.entity_id
_entity_poly.type
_entity_poly.pdbx_seq_one_letter_code
_entity_poly.pdbx_strand_id
1 'polypeptide(L)'
;NALAKGNGILRLEPAWVARDFLPPGRRLGLKEEEYEVGERGWISERWIGSTTKADNRIGPPDEGLSYITLEGDERITLKEAVEVAGPAIMGEEYAKTHKGLGRLAKIYDFAARIPYHLHQRKEEAALVGRNPKEEAYYFPEDVDLGPHPETFFGVHPSIVEQKQYEVLLPYLVEWKDDLILRHSRAYLLVPGEGFHLPSGVL
;
A
#
# COMPACT_ATOMS: atom_id res chain seq x y z
N ASN A 1 -12.30 17.69 23.18
CA ASN A 1 -12.12 16.50 22.31
C ASN A 1 -10.62 16.21 22.19
N ALA A 2 -10.21 15.05 21.65
CA ALA A 2 -8.80 14.63 21.57
C ALA A 2 -7.91 15.61 20.79
N LEU A 3 -8.42 16.17 19.68
CA LEU A 3 -7.73 17.19 18.88
C LEU A 3 -7.31 18.42 19.71
N ALA A 4 -8.23 18.97 20.50
CA ALA A 4 -7.93 20.15 21.33
C ALA A 4 -6.91 19.85 22.43
N LYS A 5 -7.02 18.69 23.10
CA LYS A 5 -6.02 18.25 24.10
C LYS A 5 -4.63 18.06 23.48
N GLY A 6 -4.58 17.58 22.24
CA GLY A 6 -3.34 17.34 21.49
C GLY A 6 -2.81 18.56 20.73
N ASN A 7 -3.34 19.77 20.95
CA ASN A 7 -2.99 20.99 20.20
C ASN A 7 -3.02 20.78 18.67
N GLY A 8 -4.06 20.10 18.17
CA GLY A 8 -4.25 19.78 16.75
C GLY A 8 -3.55 18.52 16.27
N ILE A 9 -2.81 17.81 17.14
CA ILE A 9 -2.13 16.56 16.80
C ILE A 9 -2.92 15.36 17.33
N LEU A 10 -3.28 14.43 16.44
CA LEU A 10 -3.79 13.11 16.82
C LEU A 10 -2.64 12.10 16.83
N ARG A 11 -2.40 11.50 18.00
CA ARG A 11 -1.49 10.35 18.12
C ARG A 11 -2.23 9.10 17.70
N LEU A 12 -1.56 8.23 16.93
CA LEU A 12 -2.15 7.05 16.35
C LEU A 12 -1.36 5.80 16.76
N GLU A 13 -2.08 4.71 17.00
CA GLU A 13 -1.51 3.37 17.14
C GLU A 13 -0.99 2.86 15.79
N PRO A 14 0.05 2.01 15.76
CA PRO A 14 0.48 1.35 14.53
C PRO A 14 -0.61 0.39 14.02
N ALA A 15 -0.92 0.45 12.73
CA ALA A 15 -1.82 -0.50 12.08
C ALA A 15 -1.01 -1.58 11.36
N TRP A 16 -0.93 -2.76 11.96
CA TRP A 16 -0.21 -3.92 11.40
C TRP A 16 -1.12 -4.73 10.48
N VAL A 17 -0.58 -5.14 9.33
CA VAL A 17 -1.35 -5.89 8.33
C VAL A 17 -0.60 -7.15 7.92
N ALA A 18 -1.32 -8.27 7.98
CA ALA A 18 -0.84 -9.57 7.58
C ALA A 18 -1.04 -9.82 6.07
N ARG A 19 -0.13 -10.61 5.47
CA ARG A 19 -0.21 -11.10 4.10
C ARG A 19 0.15 -12.59 4.06
N ASP A 20 -0.57 -13.37 3.26
CA ASP A 20 -0.42 -14.82 3.15
C ASP A 20 0.27 -15.28 1.85
N PHE A 21 0.66 -14.34 0.97
CA PHE A 21 1.23 -14.66 -0.36
C PHE A 21 2.75 -14.52 -0.46
N LEU A 22 3.41 -13.78 0.43
CA LEU A 22 4.87 -13.60 0.42
C LEU A 22 5.44 -13.55 1.84
N PRO A 23 6.67 -14.08 2.04
CA PRO A 23 7.34 -14.01 3.33
C PRO A 23 7.74 -12.55 3.69
N PRO A 24 7.74 -12.20 4.99
CA PRO A 24 8.09 -10.87 5.45
C PRO A 24 9.61 -10.66 5.35
N GLY A 25 10.05 -9.43 5.13
CA GLY A 25 11.47 -9.08 5.14
C GLY A 25 12.07 -8.92 6.54
N ARG A 26 11.23 -8.92 7.58
CA ARG A 26 11.59 -8.84 9.00
C ARG A 26 12.30 -7.53 9.42
N ARG A 27 12.03 -6.42 8.72
CA ARG A 27 12.60 -5.07 8.92
C ARG A 27 11.61 -4.06 9.53
N LEU A 28 10.45 -4.50 10.01
CA LEU A 28 9.42 -3.64 10.62
C LEU A 28 9.66 -3.32 12.11
N GLY A 29 10.73 -3.84 12.71
CA GLY A 29 11.07 -3.61 14.12
C GLY A 29 10.22 -4.38 15.13
N LEU A 30 9.50 -5.41 14.66
CA LEU A 30 8.77 -6.37 15.51
C LEU A 30 9.72 -7.45 16.05
N LYS A 31 9.32 -8.12 17.12
CA LYS A 31 9.99 -9.35 17.59
C LYS A 31 9.73 -10.48 16.60
N GLU A 32 10.60 -11.47 16.60
CA GLU A 32 10.58 -12.57 15.63
C GLU A 32 9.25 -13.35 15.65
N GLU A 33 8.73 -13.58 16.85
CA GLU A 33 7.46 -14.26 17.10
C GLU A 33 6.21 -13.44 16.74
N GLU A 34 6.34 -12.13 16.55
CA GLU A 34 5.21 -11.24 16.21
C GLU A 34 4.94 -11.19 14.70
N TYR A 35 5.89 -11.64 13.87
CA TYR A 35 5.70 -11.69 12.43
C TYR A 35 4.71 -12.77 12.01
N GLU A 36 4.65 -13.90 12.70
CA GLU A 36 3.82 -15.05 12.31
C GLU A 36 2.44 -14.99 13.00
N VAL A 37 1.38 -14.95 12.19
CA VAL A 37 0.00 -14.77 12.69
C VAL A 37 -0.95 -15.87 12.21
N GLY A 38 -0.42 -17.09 12.08
CA GLY A 38 -1.17 -18.30 11.72
C GLY A 38 -1.68 -18.27 10.28
N GLU A 39 -2.94 -18.62 10.06
CA GLU A 39 -3.54 -18.68 8.70
C GLU A 39 -3.60 -17.33 7.97
N ARG A 40 -3.43 -16.22 8.71
CA ARG A 40 -3.32 -14.87 8.12
C ARG A 40 -1.96 -14.63 7.44
N GLY A 41 -1.00 -15.53 7.60
CA GLY A 41 0.36 -15.42 7.09
C GLY A 41 1.25 -14.61 8.02
N TRP A 42 1.85 -13.55 7.48
CA TRP A 42 2.85 -12.76 8.19
C TRP A 42 2.56 -11.26 8.20
N ILE A 43 2.86 -10.59 9.32
CA ILE A 43 2.86 -9.13 9.37
C ILE A 43 3.93 -8.60 8.43
N SER A 44 3.50 -8.06 7.30
CA SER A 44 4.39 -7.60 6.21
C SER A 44 4.19 -6.12 5.89
N GLU A 45 3.16 -5.48 6.44
CA GLU A 45 2.92 -4.07 6.23
C GLU A 45 2.56 -3.35 7.55
N ARG A 46 2.96 -2.09 7.63
CA ARG A 46 2.53 -1.12 8.64
C ARG A 46 1.86 0.05 7.96
N TRP A 47 0.57 0.23 8.21
CA TRP A 47 -0.20 1.33 7.65
C TRP A 47 -0.17 2.53 8.59
N ILE A 48 -0.06 3.73 8.02
CA ILE A 48 0.17 4.98 8.75
C ILE A 48 -1.04 5.89 8.53
N GLY A 49 -1.78 6.19 9.59
CA GLY A 49 -2.96 7.05 9.50
C GLY A 49 -4.03 6.51 8.56
N SER A 50 -4.22 5.19 8.56
CA SER A 50 -5.12 4.54 7.63
C SER A 50 -6.57 4.61 8.09
N THR A 51 -7.44 4.98 7.14
CA THR A 51 -8.89 4.82 7.22
C THR A 51 -9.38 3.69 6.30
N THR A 52 -8.46 2.90 5.76
CA THR A 52 -8.73 1.81 4.82
C THR A 52 -8.68 0.48 5.57
N LYS A 53 -9.67 -0.38 5.33
CA LYS A 53 -9.65 -1.76 5.80
C LYS A 53 -8.81 -2.60 4.84
N ALA A 54 -7.95 -3.45 5.36
CA ALA A 54 -7.19 -4.43 4.57
C ALA A 54 -8.14 -5.42 3.90
N ASP A 55 -7.90 -5.67 2.61
CA ASP A 55 -8.63 -6.66 1.83
C ASP A 55 -7.92 -8.02 1.95
N ASN A 56 -8.12 -8.66 3.10
CA ASN A 56 -7.57 -9.97 3.41
C ASN A 56 -8.69 -11.01 3.46
N ARG A 57 -8.41 -12.23 2.98
CA ARG A 57 -9.34 -13.38 3.06
C ARG A 57 -9.69 -13.75 4.50
N ILE A 58 -8.71 -13.66 5.39
CA ILE A 58 -8.82 -13.96 6.82
C ILE A 58 -8.15 -12.81 7.58
N GLY A 59 -8.81 -12.29 8.61
CA GLY A 59 -8.27 -11.20 9.42
C GLY A 59 -9.31 -10.64 10.38
N PRO A 60 -8.91 -9.86 11.40
CA PRO A 60 -9.85 -9.17 12.25
C PRO A 60 -10.63 -8.11 11.44
N PRO A 61 -11.84 -7.73 11.89
CA PRO A 61 -12.72 -6.85 11.12
C PRO A 61 -12.15 -5.45 10.88
N ASP A 62 -11.19 -5.03 11.70
CA ASP A 62 -10.52 -3.74 11.75
C ASP A 62 -9.09 -3.75 11.18
N GLU A 63 -8.63 -4.86 10.59
CA GLU A 63 -7.26 -4.95 10.08
C GLU A 63 -6.93 -3.82 9.10
N GLY A 64 -5.82 -3.13 9.33
CA GLY A 64 -5.39 -1.97 8.55
C GLY A 64 -5.98 -0.63 8.99
N LEU A 65 -6.98 -0.57 9.88
CA LEU A 65 -7.46 0.69 10.42
C LEU A 65 -6.53 1.20 11.54
N SER A 66 -6.12 2.47 11.46
CA SER A 66 -5.38 3.10 12.54
C SER A 66 -6.33 3.53 13.66
N TYR A 67 -5.95 3.28 14.90
CA TYR A 67 -6.66 3.77 16.09
C TYR A 67 -6.06 5.08 16.59
N ILE A 68 -6.89 5.97 17.13
CA ILE A 68 -6.43 7.16 17.84
C ILE A 68 -6.04 6.74 19.26
N THR A 69 -4.83 7.13 19.68
CA THR A 69 -4.38 6.95 21.06
C THR A 69 -5.15 7.91 21.97
N LEU A 70 -6.00 7.35 22.83
CA LEU A 70 -6.80 8.09 23.81
C LEU A 70 -6.35 7.77 25.24
N GLU A 71 -6.74 8.65 26.17
CA GLU A 71 -6.60 8.37 27.61
C GLU A 71 -7.75 7.46 28.05
N GLY A 72 -7.45 6.35 28.74
CA GLY A 72 -8.45 5.37 29.18
C GLY A 72 -8.64 4.21 28.21
N ASP A 73 -9.74 3.47 28.37
CA ASP A 73 -9.99 2.22 27.62
C ASP A 73 -10.84 2.42 26.35
N GLU A 74 -11.25 3.65 26.07
CA GLU A 74 -12.01 3.97 24.85
C GLU A 74 -11.12 3.84 23.61
N ARG A 75 -11.61 3.13 22.59
CA ARG A 75 -10.93 2.99 21.29
C ARG A 75 -11.83 3.50 20.18
N ILE A 76 -11.26 4.35 19.33
CA ILE A 76 -11.90 4.88 18.14
C ILE A 76 -10.93 4.78 16.96
N THR A 77 -11.41 4.33 15.83
CA THR A 77 -10.60 4.33 14.60
C THR A 77 -10.50 5.74 14.04
N LEU A 78 -9.40 6.03 13.35
CA LEU A 78 -9.26 7.27 12.58
C LEU A 78 -10.36 7.38 11.52
N LYS A 79 -10.82 6.25 10.97
CA LYS A 79 -11.94 6.20 10.04
C LYS A 79 -13.21 6.78 10.66
N GLU A 80 -13.63 6.26 11.81
CA GLU A 80 -14.83 6.74 12.53
C GLU A 80 -14.68 8.21 12.91
N ALA A 81 -13.50 8.62 13.37
CA ALA A 81 -13.23 10.01 13.72
C ALA A 81 -13.36 10.94 12.50
N VAL A 82 -12.89 10.51 11.31
CA VAL A 82 -13.05 11.27 10.06
C VAL A 82 -14.52 11.30 9.61
N GLU A 83 -15.27 10.21 9.78
CA GLU A 83 -16.70 10.16 9.46
C GLU A 83 -17.55 11.09 10.35
N VAL A 84 -17.18 11.23 11.63
CA VAL A 84 -17.90 12.07 12.60
C VAL A 84 -17.42 13.53 12.61
N ALA A 85 -16.10 13.75 12.48
CA ALA A 85 -15.46 15.05 12.68
C ALA A 85 -14.55 15.45 11.50
N GLY A 86 -14.92 15.06 10.28
CA GLY A 86 -14.16 15.29 9.05
C GLY A 86 -13.61 16.71 8.86
N PRO A 87 -14.42 17.78 8.96
CA PRO A 87 -13.93 19.15 8.82
C PRO A 87 -12.83 19.54 9.82
N ALA A 88 -12.87 19.00 11.04
CA ALA A 88 -11.87 19.29 12.07
C ALA A 88 -10.55 18.54 11.84
N ILE A 89 -10.61 17.35 11.22
CA ILE A 89 -9.42 16.49 10.98
C ILE A 89 -8.79 16.80 9.62
N MET A 90 -9.62 16.91 8.57
CA MET A 90 -9.16 17.09 7.20
C MET A 90 -9.07 18.57 6.78
N GLY A 91 -9.67 19.47 7.56
CA GLY A 91 -9.86 20.88 7.22
C GLY A 91 -11.17 21.13 6.49
N GLU A 92 -11.79 22.30 6.74
CA GLU A 92 -13.12 22.63 6.23
C GLU A 92 -13.18 22.61 4.69
N GLU A 93 -12.19 23.21 4.00
CA GLU A 93 -12.17 23.27 2.54
C GLU A 93 -12.08 21.88 1.90
N TYR A 94 -11.22 21.00 2.43
CA TYR A 94 -11.05 19.64 1.91
C TYR A 94 -12.33 18.81 2.13
N ALA A 95 -12.93 18.93 3.33
CA ALA A 95 -14.14 18.20 3.69
C ALA A 95 -15.38 18.58 2.87
N LYS A 96 -15.42 19.77 2.22
CA LYS A 96 -16.51 20.14 1.31
C LYS A 96 -16.61 19.22 0.09
N THR A 97 -15.49 18.63 -0.33
CA THR A 97 -15.40 17.85 -1.58
C THR A 97 -14.95 16.41 -1.37
N HIS A 98 -14.45 16.06 -0.18
CA HIS A 98 -13.91 14.74 0.13
C HIS A 98 -14.58 14.15 1.37
N LYS A 99 -14.86 12.83 1.32
CA LYS A 99 -15.48 12.08 2.42
C LYS A 99 -14.48 11.34 3.31
N GLY A 100 -13.19 11.41 3.01
CA GLY A 100 -12.12 10.71 3.72
C GLY A 100 -10.76 11.21 3.26
N LEU A 101 -9.68 10.64 3.79
CA LEU A 101 -8.31 11.16 3.61
C LEU A 101 -7.76 11.05 2.17
N GLY A 102 -8.39 10.24 1.33
CA GLY A 102 -8.06 10.09 -0.09
C GLY A 102 -6.68 9.46 -0.38
N ARG A 103 -6.00 8.94 0.65
CA ARG A 103 -4.64 8.38 0.55
C ARG A 103 -4.43 7.27 1.56
N LEU A 104 -3.52 6.36 1.25
CA LEU A 104 -3.03 5.33 2.17
C LEU A 104 -1.51 5.37 2.16
N ALA A 105 -0.91 5.71 3.31
CA ALA A 105 0.53 5.60 3.51
C ALA A 105 0.83 4.26 4.19
N LYS A 106 1.84 3.55 3.68
CA LYS A 106 2.27 2.27 4.23
C LYS A 106 3.79 2.12 4.16
N ILE A 107 4.33 1.41 5.14
CA ILE A 107 5.61 0.71 5.02
C ILE A 107 5.25 -0.72 4.68
N TYR A 108 5.84 -1.29 3.64
CA TYR A 108 5.68 -2.71 3.31
C TYR A 108 7.06 -3.34 3.18
N ASP A 109 7.16 -4.59 3.64
CA ASP A 109 8.42 -5.26 3.87
C ASP A 109 8.30 -6.75 3.54
N PHE A 110 8.72 -7.11 2.33
CA PHE A 110 8.73 -8.49 1.85
C PHE A 110 10.16 -8.97 1.62
N ALA A 111 10.42 -10.26 1.86
CA ALA A 111 11.72 -10.88 1.57
C ALA A 111 11.90 -11.24 0.07
N ALA A 112 10.84 -11.09 -0.73
CA ALA A 112 10.82 -11.35 -2.16
C ALA A 112 10.09 -10.24 -2.91
N ARG A 113 10.25 -10.22 -4.24
CA ARG A 113 9.56 -9.26 -5.11
C ARG A 113 8.05 -9.48 -5.03
N ILE A 114 7.29 -8.38 -4.97
CA ILE A 114 5.82 -8.44 -5.08
C ILE A 114 5.40 -8.80 -6.52
N PRO A 115 4.18 -9.32 -6.74
CA PRO A 115 3.71 -9.66 -8.08
C PRO A 115 3.80 -8.45 -9.02
N TYR A 116 4.15 -8.71 -10.27
CA TYR A 116 4.12 -7.71 -11.34
C TYR A 116 2.66 -7.37 -11.68
N HIS A 117 2.25 -6.10 -11.56
CA HIS A 117 0.84 -5.74 -11.51
C HIS A 117 0.55 -4.33 -12.02
N LEU A 118 -0.68 -4.14 -12.51
CA LEU A 118 -1.18 -2.90 -13.05
C LEU A 118 -2.29 -2.34 -12.16
N HIS A 119 -2.20 -1.05 -11.82
CA HIS A 119 -3.37 -0.29 -11.38
C HIS A 119 -4.06 0.31 -12.59
N GLN A 120 -5.38 0.09 -12.73
CA GLN A 120 -6.16 0.61 -13.84
C GLN A 120 -6.15 2.14 -13.86
N ARG A 121 -6.20 2.75 -15.06
CA ARG A 121 -6.41 4.19 -15.19
C ARG A 121 -7.83 4.53 -14.79
N LYS A 122 -8.10 5.83 -14.70
CA LYS A 122 -9.38 6.35 -14.27
C LYS A 122 -10.54 5.80 -15.11
N GLU A 123 -10.36 5.72 -16.43
CA GLU A 123 -11.36 5.26 -17.37
C GLU A 123 -11.75 3.80 -17.09
N GLU A 124 -10.76 2.89 -16.98
CA GLU A 124 -11.04 1.47 -16.73
C GLU A 124 -11.47 1.20 -15.29
N ALA A 125 -10.91 1.90 -14.30
CA ALA A 125 -11.31 1.76 -12.90
C ALA A 125 -12.79 2.16 -12.68
N ALA A 126 -13.26 3.19 -13.40
CA ALA A 126 -14.63 3.64 -13.33
C ALA A 126 -15.65 2.60 -13.83
N LEU A 127 -15.26 1.71 -14.77
CA LEU A 127 -16.12 0.64 -15.28
C LEU A 127 -16.53 -0.36 -14.19
N VAL A 128 -15.74 -0.46 -13.11
CA VAL A 128 -15.99 -1.33 -11.96
C VAL A 128 -16.31 -0.54 -10.69
N GLY A 129 -16.61 0.76 -10.81
CA GLY A 129 -16.96 1.62 -9.67
C GLY A 129 -15.80 1.83 -8.69
N ARG A 130 -14.55 1.77 -9.16
CA ARG A 130 -13.35 1.98 -8.36
C ARG A 130 -12.61 3.25 -8.80
N ASN A 131 -11.72 3.73 -7.93
CA ASN A 131 -10.82 4.83 -8.23
C ASN A 131 -9.53 4.30 -8.88
N PRO A 132 -8.86 5.08 -9.73
CA PRO A 132 -7.48 4.78 -10.11
C PRO A 132 -6.59 4.79 -8.86
N LYS A 133 -5.47 4.08 -8.94
CA LYS A 133 -4.46 4.04 -7.88
C LYS A 133 -3.12 4.48 -8.43
N GLU A 134 -2.74 5.69 -8.07
CA GLU A 134 -1.38 6.20 -8.23
C GLU A 134 -0.60 5.91 -6.95
N GLU A 135 0.69 5.62 -7.10
CA GLU A 135 1.55 5.28 -5.98
C GLU A 135 2.81 6.15 -5.99
N ALA A 136 3.32 6.44 -4.80
CA ALA A 136 4.62 7.04 -4.63
C ALA A 136 5.43 6.17 -3.67
N TYR A 137 6.67 5.87 -4.05
CA TYR A 137 7.60 5.05 -3.30
C TYR A 137 8.73 5.93 -2.80
N TYR A 138 9.23 5.61 -1.62
CA TYR A 138 10.43 6.16 -1.03
C TYR A 138 11.19 5.04 -0.35
N PHE A 139 12.51 5.00 -0.51
CA PHE A 139 13.38 3.99 0.09
C PHE A 139 14.17 4.64 1.22
N PRO A 140 13.87 4.36 2.50
CA PRO A 140 14.56 4.98 3.62
C PRO A 140 16.07 4.70 3.62
N GLU A 141 16.85 5.70 4.01
CA GLU A 141 18.27 5.55 4.31
C GLU A 141 18.49 4.57 5.47
N ASP A 142 19.65 3.93 5.49
CA ASP A 142 20.07 3.01 6.56
C ASP A 142 19.19 1.76 6.77
N VAL A 143 18.26 1.48 5.84
CA VAL A 143 17.47 0.25 5.80
C VAL A 143 18.02 -0.67 4.73
N ASP A 144 18.28 -1.93 5.08
CA ASP A 144 18.66 -2.96 4.12
C ASP A 144 17.54 -3.14 3.07
N LEU A 145 17.88 -3.00 1.79
CA LEU A 145 16.95 -3.18 0.67
C LEU A 145 16.62 -4.66 0.42
N GLY A 146 17.43 -5.58 0.95
CA GLY A 146 17.24 -7.02 0.83
C GLY A 146 17.79 -7.56 -0.50
N PRO A 147 17.47 -8.82 -0.84
CA PRO A 147 18.14 -9.56 -1.91
C PRO A 147 17.80 -9.09 -3.33
N HIS A 148 16.73 -8.31 -3.47
CA HIS A 148 16.19 -7.83 -4.74
C HIS A 148 16.01 -6.32 -4.71
N PRO A 149 17.11 -5.53 -4.69
CA PRO A 149 17.06 -4.08 -4.67
C PRO A 149 16.72 -3.51 -6.07
N GLU A 150 15.78 -4.13 -6.77
CA GLU A 150 15.26 -3.67 -8.05
C GLU A 150 13.74 -3.82 -8.12
N THR A 151 13.11 -2.94 -8.89
CA THR A 151 11.70 -3.01 -9.23
C THR A 151 11.52 -3.02 -10.74
N PHE A 152 10.40 -3.53 -11.22
CA PHE A 152 10.08 -3.61 -12.65
C PHE A 152 8.90 -2.71 -12.95
N PHE A 153 9.06 -1.81 -13.93
CA PHE A 153 7.98 -0.93 -14.38
C PHE A 153 7.88 -0.90 -15.90
N GLY A 154 6.65 -0.90 -16.36
CA GLY A 154 6.23 -0.82 -17.74
C GLY A 154 6.75 -1.97 -18.57
N VAL A 155 6.48 -1.88 -19.87
CA VAL A 155 7.05 -2.80 -20.86
C VAL A 155 8.11 -2.09 -21.69
N HIS A 156 8.93 -2.86 -22.39
CA HIS A 156 9.90 -2.31 -23.33
C HIS A 156 9.17 -1.39 -24.33
N PRO A 157 9.64 -0.15 -24.57
CA PRO A 157 8.91 0.84 -25.37
C PRO A 157 8.49 0.34 -26.75
N SER A 158 9.29 -0.52 -27.37
CA SER A 158 8.97 -1.12 -28.68
C SER A 158 7.64 -1.87 -28.70
N ILE A 159 7.21 -2.48 -27.59
CA ILE A 159 5.93 -3.20 -27.51
C ILE A 159 4.77 -2.24 -27.74
N VAL A 160 4.87 -1.02 -27.20
CA VAL A 160 3.86 0.03 -27.37
C VAL A 160 3.99 0.70 -28.73
N GLU A 161 5.20 1.12 -29.09
CA GLU A 161 5.49 1.82 -30.35
C GLU A 161 5.09 0.99 -31.58
N GLN A 162 5.30 -0.32 -31.52
CA GLN A 162 5.01 -1.26 -32.62
C GLN A 162 3.68 -2.00 -32.43
N LYS A 163 2.92 -1.71 -31.36
CA LYS A 163 1.65 -2.37 -31.01
C LYS A 163 1.75 -3.90 -30.93
N GLN A 164 2.86 -4.42 -30.41
CA GLN A 164 3.14 -5.86 -30.28
C GLN A 164 2.60 -6.44 -28.97
N TYR A 165 1.39 -6.09 -28.57
CA TYR A 165 0.85 -6.48 -27.24
C TYR A 165 0.69 -8.00 -27.07
N GLU A 166 0.48 -8.73 -28.16
CA GLU A 166 0.34 -10.19 -28.18
C GLU A 166 1.54 -10.93 -27.58
N VAL A 167 2.73 -10.30 -27.51
CA VAL A 167 3.90 -10.90 -26.86
C VAL A 167 3.70 -11.13 -25.36
N LEU A 168 2.77 -10.41 -24.74
CA LEU A 168 2.44 -10.56 -23.31
C LEU A 168 1.41 -11.66 -23.06
N LEU A 169 0.57 -11.98 -24.06
CA LEU A 169 -0.57 -12.89 -23.90
C LEU A 169 -0.20 -14.29 -23.39
N PRO A 170 0.88 -14.96 -23.87
CA PRO A 170 1.24 -16.29 -23.37
C PRO A 170 1.46 -16.32 -21.85
N TYR A 171 2.06 -15.28 -21.28
CA TYR A 171 2.33 -15.20 -19.85
C TYR A 171 1.05 -15.00 -19.02
N LEU A 172 0.10 -14.23 -19.55
CA LEU A 172 -1.18 -13.98 -18.89
C LEU A 172 -2.10 -15.20 -18.93
N VAL A 173 -2.01 -16.01 -19.98
CA VAL A 173 -2.78 -17.26 -20.11
C VAL A 173 -2.18 -18.37 -19.27
N GLU A 174 -0.86 -18.55 -19.31
CA GLU A 174 -0.20 -19.65 -18.62
C GLU A 174 -0.04 -19.42 -17.11
N TRP A 175 0.18 -18.16 -16.71
CA TRP A 175 0.25 -17.72 -15.31
C TRP A 175 1.07 -18.65 -14.39
N LYS A 176 2.35 -18.88 -14.74
CA LYS A 176 3.19 -19.87 -14.05
C LYS A 176 4.52 -19.36 -13.51
N ASP A 177 5.05 -18.26 -14.05
CA ASP A 177 6.40 -17.77 -13.74
C ASP A 177 6.54 -16.26 -14.03
N ASP A 178 7.71 -15.73 -13.70
CA ASP A 178 8.06 -14.31 -13.86
C ASP A 178 8.68 -13.99 -15.23
N LEU A 179 8.63 -14.89 -16.23
CA LEU A 179 9.29 -14.66 -17.52
C LEU A 179 8.68 -13.48 -18.30
N ILE A 180 7.49 -13.00 -17.92
CA ILE A 180 6.94 -11.74 -18.42
C ILE A 180 7.88 -10.56 -18.17
N LEU A 181 8.69 -10.59 -17.10
CA LEU A 181 9.65 -9.54 -16.75
C LEU A 181 10.74 -9.34 -17.81
N ARG A 182 10.96 -10.31 -18.71
CA ARG A 182 11.85 -10.14 -19.87
C ARG A 182 11.44 -9.01 -20.79
N HIS A 183 10.16 -8.62 -20.73
CA HIS A 183 9.57 -7.56 -21.52
C HIS A 183 9.44 -6.26 -20.73
N SER A 184 9.94 -6.19 -19.50
CA SER A 184 9.90 -5.01 -18.63
C SER A 184 11.28 -4.35 -18.52
N ARG A 185 11.36 -3.26 -17.75
CA ARG A 185 12.61 -2.59 -17.40
C ARG A 185 12.81 -2.63 -15.89
N ALA A 186 13.96 -3.14 -15.47
CA ALA A 186 14.38 -3.09 -14.08
C ALA A 186 14.95 -1.72 -13.73
N TYR A 187 14.58 -1.20 -12.57
CA TYR A 187 15.08 0.02 -11.97
C TYR A 187 15.74 -0.32 -10.64
N LEU A 188 16.95 0.17 -10.43
CA LEU A 188 17.65 0.04 -9.16
C LEU A 188 16.93 0.84 -8.08
N LEU A 189 16.74 0.23 -6.91
CA LEU A 189 16.26 0.92 -5.72
C LEU A 189 17.45 1.60 -5.05
N VAL A 190 17.39 2.93 -4.92
CA VAL A 190 18.46 3.73 -4.31
C VAL A 190 17.94 4.34 -3.01
N PRO A 191 18.63 4.15 -1.87
CA PRO A 191 18.24 4.77 -0.61
C PRO A 191 18.20 6.30 -0.70
N GLY A 192 17.20 6.93 -0.09
CA GLY A 192 16.92 8.36 -0.19
C GLY A 192 16.20 8.78 -1.47
N GLU A 193 16.01 7.87 -2.42
CA GLU A 193 15.26 8.10 -3.65
C GLU A 193 13.88 7.45 -3.62
N GLY A 194 13.15 7.61 -4.72
CA GLY A 194 11.77 7.16 -4.83
C GLY A 194 11.25 7.22 -6.25
N PHE A 195 10.03 6.72 -6.42
CA PHE A 195 9.32 6.75 -7.69
C PHE A 195 7.95 7.39 -7.49
N HIS A 196 7.50 8.17 -8.47
CA HIS A 196 6.07 8.40 -8.66
C HIS A 196 5.61 7.45 -9.78
N LEU A 197 4.63 6.61 -9.47
CA LEU A 197 4.07 5.60 -10.36
C LEU A 197 2.61 5.96 -10.68
N PRO A 198 2.35 6.56 -11.85
CA PRO A 198 0.99 6.82 -12.30
C PRO A 198 0.21 5.53 -12.51
N SER A 199 -1.11 5.60 -12.35
CA SER A 199 -2.00 4.52 -12.75
C SER A 199 -1.86 4.25 -14.25
N GLY A 200 -1.99 2.98 -14.66
CA GLY A 200 -1.83 2.57 -16.05
C GLY A 200 -0.41 2.17 -16.45
N VAL A 201 0.55 2.22 -15.53
CA VAL A 201 1.89 1.64 -15.69
C VAL A 201 1.86 0.22 -15.11
N LEU A 202 2.30 -0.76 -15.91
CA LEU A 202 2.45 -2.16 -15.49
C LEU A 202 3.68 -2.34 -14.59
#